data_AF-A0A139IFM6-F1
#
_entry.id   AF-A0A139IFM6-F1
#
_cell.length_a   1.000
_cell.length_b   1.000
_cell.length_c   1.000
_cell.angle_alpha   90.00
_cell.angle_beta   90.00
_cell.angle_gamma   90.00
#
_symmetry.space_group_name_H-M   'P 1'
#
loop_
_entity.id
_entity.type
_entity.pdbx_description
1 polymer ?
#
loop_
_entity_poly.entity_id
_entity_poly.type
_entity_poly.pdbx_seq_one_letter_code
_entity_poly.pdbx_strand_id
1 'polypeptide(L)'
;MEQAITGVDQLPRAHFLSIPPEIREEIYRLIFDPATNRTYDDDEYADYNFGPAFQLLKVNRQIYLEARKIFRDQNVFVRIETPWPEAQQHVALEGHVPILVTKEKAKAFQNYSLKINIDAPEHSSMDWDTQRFIILLDDLPAFTKMWYYADLTHPSLNVHLRLRLELRDPYAADWEEKRVARAIQKRMLLPFGEVKGLHATVIEGDLRPFKSIEEEMRKLQAVPHMSPEHCLREATRLKFEGNAELGKGNYQAALELYNEAWRAIHVVIKGRKRHIHADRFFGRELTEEPFKGKNGQAERLVLRVQLVANTCQVFLKLNRWDDCRFWGMRTINMLREAMGADERMSIPAEDEAVLGFPAADQMGKIYYRTAVAHKELGDESEARRLLRVAAIYLPRDENVKKEMAATALRLG
;
A
#
# COMPACT_ATOMS: atom_id res chain seq x y z
N MET A 1 -2.52 10.89 -71.02
CA MET A 1 -3.71 10.01 -71.00
C MET A 1 -3.54 9.06 -69.85
N GLU A 2 -4.31 9.32 -68.79
CA GLU A 2 -4.35 8.57 -67.54
C GLU A 2 -4.73 7.11 -67.78
N GLN A 3 -3.96 6.19 -67.21
CA GLN A 3 -4.46 4.86 -66.88
C GLN A 3 -4.58 4.79 -65.36
N ALA A 4 -5.82 4.62 -64.93
CA ALA A 4 -6.23 4.44 -63.56
C ALA A 4 -5.65 3.15 -62.97
N ILE A 5 -5.01 3.27 -61.82
CA ILE A 5 -4.77 2.15 -60.89
C ILE A 5 -5.68 2.40 -59.69
N THR A 6 -6.94 2.00 -59.81
CA THR A 6 -7.85 1.85 -58.66
C THR A 6 -7.91 0.38 -58.30
N GLY A 7 -6.96 -0.05 -57.50
CA GLY A 7 -6.82 -1.43 -57.03
C GLY A 7 -6.33 -1.46 -55.59
N VAL A 8 -7.06 -0.79 -54.70
CA VAL A 8 -7.02 -1.14 -53.27
C VAL A 8 -8.33 -1.86 -53.02
N ASP A 9 -8.30 -3.16 -53.33
CA ASP A 9 -9.37 -4.09 -53.04
C ASP A 9 -9.77 -3.95 -51.57
N GLN A 10 -11.06 -3.74 -51.39
CA GLN A 10 -11.75 -3.63 -50.13
C GLN A 10 -11.55 -4.95 -49.36
N LEU A 11 -10.65 -4.96 -48.37
CA LEU A 11 -10.74 -5.97 -47.33
C LEU A 11 -12.18 -5.91 -46.78
N PRO A 12 -12.95 -7.01 -46.83
CA PRO A 12 -14.31 -7.00 -46.34
C PRO A 12 -14.27 -6.53 -44.88
N ARG A 13 -15.04 -5.49 -44.56
CA ARG A 13 -15.17 -5.00 -43.19
C ARG A 13 -15.65 -6.18 -42.34
N ALA A 14 -14.73 -6.82 -41.63
CA ALA A 14 -15.04 -7.92 -40.74
C ALA A 14 -16.01 -7.38 -39.69
N HIS A 15 -17.26 -7.86 -39.73
CA HIS A 15 -18.25 -7.48 -38.75
C HIS A 15 -17.88 -8.15 -37.43
N PHE A 16 -17.98 -7.47 -36.30
CA PHE A 16 -17.54 -8.04 -35.02
C PHE A 16 -18.22 -9.39 -34.71
N LEU A 17 -19.49 -9.56 -35.11
CA LEU A 17 -20.23 -10.82 -34.95
C LEU A 17 -19.81 -11.93 -35.94
N SER A 18 -19.04 -11.63 -36.99
CA SER A 18 -18.47 -12.66 -37.87
C SER A 18 -17.19 -13.28 -37.31
N ILE A 19 -16.64 -12.72 -36.23
CA ILE A 19 -15.52 -13.29 -35.47
C ILE A 19 -16.03 -14.51 -34.69
N PRO A 20 -15.28 -15.63 -34.58
CA PRO A 20 -15.70 -16.77 -33.76
C PRO A 20 -16.00 -16.41 -32.29
N PRO A 21 -17.00 -17.05 -31.65
CA PRO A 21 -17.38 -16.76 -30.27
C PRO A 21 -16.22 -16.81 -29.27
N GLU A 22 -15.29 -17.74 -29.45
CA GLU A 22 -14.12 -17.94 -28.57
C GLU A 22 -13.19 -16.72 -28.62
N ILE A 23 -13.01 -16.14 -29.81
CA ILE A 23 -12.19 -14.93 -29.99
C ILE A 23 -12.92 -13.70 -29.44
N ARG A 24 -14.26 -13.62 -29.62
CA ARG A 24 -15.05 -12.56 -28.98
C ARG A 24 -14.96 -12.65 -27.46
N GLU A 25 -14.97 -13.85 -26.90
CA GLU A 25 -14.80 -14.09 -25.46
C GLU A 25 -13.48 -13.54 -24.95
N GLU A 26 -12.37 -13.82 -25.62
CA GLU A 26 -11.05 -13.27 -25.25
C GLU A 26 -11.01 -11.73 -25.37
N ILE A 27 -11.66 -11.15 -26.38
CA ILE A 27 -11.80 -9.69 -26.48
C ILE A 27 -12.58 -9.14 -25.29
N TYR A 28 -13.68 -9.79 -24.90
CA TYR A 28 -14.45 -9.39 -23.72
C TYR A 28 -13.64 -9.51 -22.44
N ARG A 29 -12.81 -10.57 -22.30
CA ARG A 29 -11.94 -10.77 -21.14
C ARG A 29 -10.92 -9.65 -21.00
N LEU A 30 -10.33 -9.18 -22.10
CA LEU A 30 -9.39 -8.06 -22.08
C LEU A 30 -10.07 -6.73 -21.73
N ILE A 31 -11.28 -6.50 -22.27
CA ILE A 31 -12.06 -5.27 -22.04
C ILE A 31 -12.57 -5.20 -20.59
N PHE A 32 -13.02 -6.32 -20.03
CA PHE A 32 -13.59 -6.38 -18.67
C PHE A 32 -12.60 -6.80 -17.59
N ASP A 33 -11.33 -7.00 -17.93
CA ASP A 33 -10.27 -7.22 -16.95
C ASP A 33 -10.23 -6.04 -15.97
N PRO A 34 -10.36 -6.29 -14.65
CA PRO A 34 -10.16 -5.26 -13.63
C PRO A 34 -8.88 -4.45 -13.83
N ALA A 35 -7.77 -5.10 -14.21
CA ALA A 35 -6.48 -4.43 -14.39
C ALA A 35 -6.50 -3.39 -15.52
N THR A 36 -7.20 -3.67 -16.63
CA THR A 36 -7.38 -2.74 -17.75
C THR A 36 -8.24 -1.54 -17.37
N ASN A 37 -9.16 -1.72 -16.43
CA ASN A 37 -10.09 -0.68 -15.98
C ASN A 37 -9.60 0.06 -14.72
N ARG A 38 -8.37 -0.23 -14.27
CA ARG A 38 -7.76 0.38 -13.08
C ARG A 38 -6.83 1.51 -13.48
N THR A 39 -7.03 2.68 -12.89
CA THR A 39 -6.12 3.83 -13.02
C THR A 39 -5.32 3.99 -11.73
N TYR A 40 -4.08 4.44 -11.85
CA TYR A 40 -3.21 4.72 -10.71
C TYR A 40 -2.85 6.21 -10.68
N ASP A 41 -2.97 6.81 -9.52
CA ASP A 41 -2.48 8.17 -9.25
C ASP A 41 -0.98 8.14 -8.89
N ASP A 42 -0.36 9.31 -8.82
CA ASP A 42 1.08 9.49 -8.54
C ASP A 42 1.56 8.84 -7.23
N ASP A 43 0.65 8.65 -6.27
CA ASP A 43 0.93 8.03 -4.96
C ASP A 43 0.50 6.55 -4.88
N GLU A 44 0.34 5.88 -6.03
CA GLU A 44 -0.13 4.49 -6.14
C GLU A 44 -1.55 4.24 -5.59
N TYR A 45 -2.33 5.30 -5.36
CA TYR A 45 -3.78 5.16 -5.18
C TYR A 45 -4.39 4.66 -6.47
N ALA A 46 -5.40 3.82 -6.35
CA ALA A 46 -6.07 3.31 -7.52
C ALA A 46 -7.57 3.52 -7.45
N ASP A 47 -8.15 3.72 -8.63
CA ASP A 47 -9.58 3.79 -8.85
C ASP A 47 -9.93 2.92 -10.06
N TYR A 48 -11.20 2.53 -10.18
CA TYR A 48 -11.70 1.78 -11.32
C TYR A 48 -12.67 2.61 -12.13
N ASN A 49 -12.49 2.61 -13.45
CA ASN A 49 -13.42 3.22 -14.39
C ASN A 49 -13.85 2.22 -15.46
N PHE A 50 -14.94 1.49 -15.17
CA PHE A 50 -15.59 0.60 -16.13
C PHE A 50 -16.51 1.33 -17.15
N GLY A 51 -16.62 2.67 -17.07
CA GLY A 51 -17.53 3.46 -17.92
C GLY A 51 -17.34 3.20 -19.43
N PRO A 52 -16.10 3.19 -19.95
CA PRO A 52 -15.82 2.83 -21.34
C PRO A 52 -16.18 1.36 -21.65
N ALA A 53 -15.79 0.42 -20.79
CA ALA A 53 -16.07 -1.01 -20.98
C ALA A 53 -17.58 -1.31 -21.04
N PHE A 54 -18.39 -0.64 -20.22
CA PHE A 54 -19.84 -0.81 -20.21
C PHE A 54 -20.56 -0.35 -21.47
N GLN A 55 -19.92 0.40 -22.37
CA GLN A 55 -20.51 0.70 -23.68
C GLN A 55 -20.73 -0.58 -24.50
N LEU A 56 -19.88 -1.59 -24.32
CA LEU A 56 -20.00 -2.88 -24.99
C LEU A 56 -21.34 -3.57 -24.65
N LEU A 57 -21.81 -3.44 -23.41
CA LEU A 57 -23.08 -4.03 -22.95
C LEU A 57 -24.31 -3.36 -23.59
N LYS A 58 -24.14 -2.24 -24.29
CA LYS A 58 -25.23 -1.49 -24.93
C LYS A 58 -25.32 -1.71 -26.44
N VAL A 59 -24.40 -2.47 -27.05
CA VAL A 59 -24.29 -2.59 -28.51
C VAL A 59 -25.47 -3.37 -29.10
N ASN A 60 -25.67 -4.62 -28.68
CA ASN A 60 -26.81 -5.45 -29.09
C ASN A 60 -27.05 -6.59 -28.10
N ARG A 61 -28.16 -7.32 -28.26
CA ARG A 61 -28.57 -8.40 -27.34
C ARG A 61 -27.57 -9.55 -27.26
N GLN A 62 -26.97 -9.97 -28.38
CA GLN A 62 -26.03 -11.09 -28.40
C GLN A 62 -24.76 -10.71 -27.63
N ILE A 63 -24.15 -9.57 -27.97
CA ILE A 63 -22.97 -9.03 -27.28
C ILE A 63 -23.28 -8.82 -25.81
N TYR A 64 -24.45 -8.28 -25.46
CA TYR A 64 -24.85 -8.12 -24.07
C TYR A 64 -24.82 -9.44 -23.31
N LEU A 65 -25.42 -10.52 -23.85
CA LEU A 65 -25.47 -11.81 -23.16
C LEU A 65 -24.09 -12.46 -23.02
N GLU A 66 -23.29 -12.45 -24.09
CA GLU A 66 -21.94 -13.02 -24.09
C GLU A 66 -21.02 -12.23 -23.14
N ALA A 67 -20.95 -10.92 -23.32
CA ALA A 67 -20.01 -10.07 -22.61
C ALA A 67 -20.41 -9.87 -21.13
N ARG A 68 -21.71 -9.88 -20.80
CA ARG A 68 -22.18 -9.85 -19.41
C ARG A 68 -21.74 -11.08 -18.62
N LYS A 69 -21.70 -12.26 -19.26
CA LYS A 69 -21.21 -13.48 -18.61
C LYS A 69 -19.74 -13.30 -18.22
N ILE A 70 -18.91 -12.85 -19.15
CA ILE A 70 -17.48 -12.61 -18.92
C ILE A 70 -17.23 -11.56 -17.86
N PHE A 71 -17.97 -10.44 -17.91
CA PHE A 71 -17.89 -9.41 -16.88
C PHE A 71 -18.14 -9.99 -15.48
N ARG A 72 -19.18 -10.81 -15.31
CA ARG A 72 -19.53 -11.43 -14.03
C ARG A 72 -18.48 -12.43 -13.55
N ASP A 73 -17.90 -13.20 -14.46
CA ASP A 73 -16.89 -14.21 -14.13
C ASP A 73 -15.56 -13.56 -13.67
N GLN A 74 -15.19 -12.43 -14.25
CA GLN A 74 -13.95 -11.70 -13.90
C GLN A 74 -14.13 -10.73 -12.72
N ASN A 75 -15.29 -10.12 -12.57
CA ASN A 75 -15.53 -9.05 -11.61
C ASN A 75 -16.38 -9.56 -10.45
N VAL A 76 -15.71 -10.15 -9.45
CA VAL A 76 -16.36 -10.64 -8.23
C VAL A 76 -16.41 -9.52 -7.20
N PHE A 77 -17.62 -9.13 -6.78
CA PHE A 77 -17.82 -7.99 -5.88
C PHE A 77 -17.98 -8.44 -4.43
N VAL A 78 -17.44 -7.62 -3.52
CA VAL A 78 -17.52 -7.80 -2.08
C VAL A 78 -18.21 -6.58 -1.47
N ARG A 79 -19.26 -6.80 -0.68
CA ARG A 79 -19.95 -5.75 0.08
C ARG A 79 -19.44 -5.72 1.51
N ILE A 80 -19.03 -4.54 1.98
CA ILE A 80 -18.63 -4.34 3.37
C ILE A 80 -19.67 -3.47 4.06
N GLU A 81 -20.09 -3.90 5.25
CA GLU A 81 -21.04 -3.23 6.12
C GLU A 81 -20.46 -3.02 7.51
N THR A 82 -20.58 -1.81 8.02
CA THR A 82 -20.00 -1.44 9.31
C THR A 82 -20.73 -0.23 9.90
N PRO A 83 -20.89 -0.12 11.24
CA PRO A 83 -21.54 1.04 11.84
C PRO A 83 -20.65 2.29 11.89
N TRP A 84 -19.34 2.20 11.65
CA TRP A 84 -18.41 3.33 11.80
C TRP A 84 -18.36 4.22 10.54
N PRO A 85 -18.75 5.52 10.61
CA PRO A 85 -18.72 6.46 9.48
C PRO A 85 -17.35 6.60 8.82
N GLU A 86 -16.29 6.63 9.63
CA GLU A 86 -14.91 6.87 9.21
C GLU A 86 -14.30 5.67 8.48
N ALA A 87 -14.90 4.48 8.60
CA ALA A 87 -14.35 3.25 8.04
C ALA A 87 -14.10 3.33 6.53
N GLN A 88 -15.01 3.98 5.77
CA GLN A 88 -14.82 4.18 4.33
C GLN A 88 -13.57 5.01 4.02
N GLN A 89 -13.36 6.09 4.79
CA GLN A 89 -12.22 6.97 4.61
C GLN A 89 -10.92 6.26 4.99
N HIS A 90 -10.89 5.52 6.10
CA HIS A 90 -9.72 4.73 6.49
C HIS A 90 -9.39 3.63 5.46
N VAL A 91 -10.39 2.92 4.93
CA VAL A 91 -10.21 1.91 3.89
C VAL A 91 -9.61 2.49 2.61
N ALA A 92 -10.14 3.62 2.14
CA ALA A 92 -9.66 4.26 0.93
C ALA A 92 -8.28 4.92 1.13
N LEU A 93 -8.10 5.70 2.19
CA LEU A 93 -6.91 6.53 2.39
C LEU A 93 -5.73 5.76 2.99
N GLU A 94 -5.95 4.96 4.02
CA GLU A 94 -4.88 4.21 4.69
C GLU A 94 -4.68 2.85 4.06
N GLY A 95 -5.78 2.17 3.73
CA GLY A 95 -5.74 0.85 3.10
C GLY A 95 -5.39 0.86 1.62
N HIS A 96 -5.47 2.01 0.95
CA HIS A 96 -5.31 2.15 -0.50
C HIS A 96 -6.22 1.17 -1.27
N VAL A 97 -7.41 0.92 -0.73
CA VAL A 97 -8.39 -0.01 -1.30
C VAL A 97 -9.34 0.80 -2.19
N PRO A 98 -9.39 0.54 -3.52
CA PRO A 98 -10.34 1.20 -4.39
C PRO A 98 -11.77 0.84 -4.01
N ILE A 99 -12.61 1.86 -3.82
CA ILE A 99 -14.03 1.68 -3.51
C ILE A 99 -14.85 2.00 -4.76
N LEU A 100 -15.52 0.98 -5.30
CA LEU A 100 -16.33 1.12 -6.52
C LEU A 100 -17.62 1.90 -6.30
N VAL A 101 -18.29 1.63 -5.18
CA VAL A 101 -19.64 2.14 -4.90
C VAL A 101 -19.79 2.40 -3.41
N THR A 102 -20.40 3.52 -3.04
CA THR A 102 -20.69 3.90 -1.65
C THR A 102 -22.16 4.27 -1.44
N LYS A 103 -22.56 4.38 -0.16
CA LYS A 103 -23.85 4.96 0.28
C LYS A 103 -25.07 4.25 -0.32
N GLU A 104 -26.07 5.01 -0.78
CA GLU A 104 -27.34 4.48 -1.33
C GLU A 104 -27.13 3.55 -2.53
N LYS A 105 -26.13 3.83 -3.38
CA LYS A 105 -25.81 2.95 -4.50
C LYS A 105 -25.29 1.59 -4.01
N ALA A 106 -24.47 1.58 -2.97
CA ALA A 106 -23.97 0.33 -2.38
C ALA A 106 -25.09 -0.44 -1.66
N LYS A 107 -26.06 0.27 -1.06
CA LYS A 107 -27.26 -0.33 -0.47
C LYS A 107 -28.15 -1.00 -1.52
N ALA A 108 -28.33 -0.36 -2.68
CA ALA A 108 -29.11 -0.90 -3.80
C ALA A 108 -28.39 -2.03 -4.55
N PHE A 109 -27.07 -2.14 -4.43
CA PHE A 109 -26.27 -3.14 -5.13
C PHE A 109 -26.47 -4.55 -4.54
N GLN A 110 -27.03 -5.48 -5.33
CA GLN A 110 -27.32 -6.86 -4.91
C GLN A 110 -26.36 -7.91 -5.49
N ASN A 111 -25.58 -7.54 -6.51
CA ASN A 111 -24.75 -8.47 -7.29
C ASN A 111 -23.37 -8.69 -6.66
N TYR A 112 -23.32 -9.03 -5.37
CA TYR A 112 -22.09 -9.31 -4.63
C TYR A 112 -22.06 -10.78 -4.19
N SER A 113 -20.86 -11.37 -4.18
CA SER A 113 -20.66 -12.78 -3.84
C SER A 113 -20.19 -13.00 -2.41
N LEU A 114 -19.66 -11.96 -1.77
CA LEU A 114 -19.32 -11.97 -0.35
C LEU A 114 -19.86 -10.70 0.30
N LYS A 115 -20.53 -10.85 1.43
CA LYS A 115 -20.85 -9.74 2.32
C LYS A 115 -20.12 -9.90 3.64
N ILE A 116 -19.45 -8.83 4.02
CA ILE A 116 -18.67 -8.70 5.24
C ILE A 116 -19.45 -7.76 6.14
N ASN A 117 -19.89 -8.24 7.29
CA ASN A 117 -20.49 -7.41 8.32
C ASN A 117 -19.55 -7.35 9.52
N ILE A 118 -19.18 -6.14 9.91
CA ILE A 118 -18.30 -5.87 11.04
C ILE A 118 -19.11 -5.06 12.04
N ASP A 119 -19.41 -5.64 13.19
CA ASP A 119 -20.16 -5.00 14.26
C ASP A 119 -19.47 -5.18 15.62
N ALA A 120 -19.90 -4.39 16.59
CA ALA A 120 -19.45 -4.49 17.98
C ALA A 120 -20.65 -4.83 18.87
N PRO A 121 -20.92 -6.12 19.15
CA PRO A 121 -22.15 -6.56 19.82
C PRO A 121 -22.37 -5.93 21.19
N GLU A 122 -21.29 -5.67 21.94
CA GLU A 122 -21.33 -5.09 23.28
C GLU A 122 -21.47 -3.56 23.27
N HIS A 123 -21.34 -2.93 22.10
CA HIS A 123 -21.43 -1.48 21.89
C HIS A 123 -22.58 -1.10 20.96
N SER A 124 -23.58 -1.97 20.82
CA SER A 124 -24.72 -1.80 19.90
C SER A 124 -25.68 -0.66 20.26
N SER A 125 -25.38 0.14 21.29
CA SER A 125 -26.19 1.26 21.75
C SER A 125 -25.96 2.56 20.97
N MET A 126 -25.06 2.56 19.98
CA MET A 126 -24.86 3.72 19.11
C MET A 126 -25.71 3.56 17.85
N ASP A 127 -26.75 4.40 17.73
CA ASP A 127 -27.63 4.52 16.56
C ASP A 127 -26.89 5.15 15.37
N TRP A 128 -25.82 4.51 14.92
CA TRP A 128 -25.11 4.93 13.71
C TRP A 128 -25.69 4.26 12.48
N ASP A 129 -25.89 5.06 11.43
CA ASP A 129 -26.25 4.54 10.13
C ASP A 129 -25.18 3.57 9.64
N THR A 130 -25.59 2.33 9.33
CA THR A 130 -24.69 1.32 8.78
C THR A 130 -24.11 1.80 7.45
N GLN A 131 -22.81 2.01 7.44
CA GLN A 131 -22.03 2.33 6.27
C GLN A 131 -21.92 1.12 5.35
N ARG A 132 -22.03 1.36 4.05
CA ARG A 132 -22.00 0.32 3.01
C ARG A 132 -21.14 0.76 1.86
N PHE A 133 -20.24 -0.11 1.44
CA PHE A 133 -19.42 0.11 0.25
C PHE A 133 -19.04 -1.21 -0.42
N ILE A 134 -18.71 -1.12 -1.71
CA ILE A 134 -18.38 -2.25 -2.57
C ILE A 134 -16.92 -2.14 -3.03
N ILE A 135 -16.19 -3.25 -2.93
CA ILE A 135 -14.83 -3.41 -3.49
C ILE A 135 -14.82 -4.64 -4.43
N LEU A 136 -13.77 -4.77 -5.24
CA LEU A 136 -13.50 -6.03 -5.94
C LEU A 136 -12.85 -7.05 -4.99
N LEU A 137 -13.10 -8.33 -5.25
CA LEU A 137 -12.47 -9.42 -4.52
C LEU A 137 -10.94 -9.37 -4.58
N ASP A 138 -10.36 -8.88 -5.67
CA ASP A 138 -8.92 -8.68 -5.82
C ASP A 138 -8.33 -7.69 -4.82
N ASP A 139 -9.14 -6.76 -4.31
CA ASP A 139 -8.70 -5.76 -3.33
C ASP A 139 -9.00 -6.18 -1.88
N LEU A 140 -9.61 -7.35 -1.65
CA LEU A 140 -9.86 -7.91 -0.31
C LEU A 140 -8.58 -8.17 0.51
N PRO A 141 -7.46 -8.63 -0.07
CA PRO A 141 -6.20 -8.72 0.65
C PRO A 141 -5.70 -7.36 1.17
N ALA A 142 -5.86 -6.28 0.39
CA ALA A 142 -5.48 -4.94 0.83
C ALA A 142 -6.38 -4.46 1.98
N PHE A 143 -7.69 -4.72 1.90
CA PHE A 143 -8.65 -4.43 2.97
C PHE A 143 -8.29 -5.14 4.29
N THR A 144 -8.05 -6.45 4.25
CA THR A 144 -7.68 -7.23 5.44
C THR A 144 -6.31 -6.83 5.98
N LYS A 145 -5.37 -6.43 5.12
CA LYS A 145 -4.07 -5.91 5.55
C LYS A 145 -4.17 -4.54 6.24
N MET A 146 -5.07 -3.68 5.76
CA MET A 146 -5.38 -2.42 6.46
C MET A 146 -5.94 -2.70 7.84
N TRP A 147 -6.91 -3.63 7.97
CA TRP A 147 -7.47 -4.00 9.27
C TRP A 147 -6.40 -4.56 10.21
N TYR A 148 -5.50 -5.41 9.71
CA TYR A 148 -4.33 -5.86 10.46
C TYR A 148 -3.53 -4.68 11.05
N TYR A 149 -3.26 -3.64 10.28
CA TYR A 149 -2.57 -2.44 10.79
C TYR A 149 -3.40 -1.62 11.77
N ALA A 150 -4.72 -1.53 11.56
CA ALA A 150 -5.63 -0.84 12.47
C ALA A 150 -5.64 -1.51 13.85
N ASP A 151 -5.68 -2.84 13.91
CA ASP A 151 -5.62 -3.62 15.15
C ASP A 151 -4.30 -3.41 15.91
N LEU A 152 -3.17 -3.37 15.20
CA LEU A 152 -1.88 -3.06 15.82
C LEU A 152 -1.77 -1.61 16.30
N THR A 153 -2.45 -0.68 15.65
CA THR A 153 -2.48 0.73 16.03
C THR A 153 -3.37 0.97 17.24
N HIS A 154 -4.46 0.21 17.34
CA HIS A 154 -5.40 0.22 18.45
C HIS A 154 -5.49 -1.17 19.09
N PRO A 155 -4.47 -1.58 19.87
CA PRO A 155 -4.51 -2.86 20.56
C PRO A 155 -5.76 -2.95 21.42
N SER A 156 -6.47 -4.08 21.33
CA SER A 156 -7.81 -4.32 21.93
C SER A 156 -9.00 -3.83 21.11
N LEU A 157 -8.82 -3.31 19.89
CA LEU A 157 -9.97 -3.03 19.02
C LEU A 157 -10.72 -4.32 18.69
N ASN A 158 -10.02 -5.32 18.17
CA ASN A 158 -10.64 -6.53 17.62
C ASN A 158 -11.40 -7.36 18.66
N VAL A 159 -11.01 -7.31 19.95
CA VAL A 159 -11.67 -8.11 20.99
C VAL A 159 -13.14 -7.72 21.20
N HIS A 160 -13.54 -6.54 20.73
CA HIS A 160 -14.92 -6.07 20.73
C HIS A 160 -15.64 -6.27 19.40
N LEU A 161 -14.92 -6.62 18.33
CA LEU A 161 -15.43 -6.73 16.98
C LEU A 161 -15.85 -8.17 16.64
N ARG A 162 -17.03 -8.32 16.07
CA ARG A 162 -17.48 -9.56 15.43
C ARG A 162 -17.47 -9.40 13.92
N LEU A 163 -16.89 -10.40 13.27
CA LEU A 163 -16.88 -10.56 11.83
C LEU A 163 -17.95 -11.57 11.40
N ARG A 164 -18.82 -11.19 10.48
CA ARG A 164 -19.71 -12.13 9.79
C ARG A 164 -19.42 -12.13 8.29
N LEU A 165 -19.23 -13.31 7.75
CA LEU A 165 -18.95 -13.56 6.34
C LEU A 165 -20.13 -14.31 5.74
N GLU A 166 -20.88 -13.64 4.87
CA GLU A 166 -22.04 -14.23 4.18
C GLU A 166 -21.66 -14.52 2.72
N LEU A 167 -21.55 -15.79 2.37
CA LEU A 167 -21.23 -16.22 0.99
C LEU A 167 -22.51 -16.32 0.17
N ARG A 168 -22.47 -15.78 -1.05
CA ARG A 168 -23.62 -15.72 -1.95
C ARG A 168 -23.21 -16.10 -3.38
N ASP A 169 -24.16 -16.71 -4.07
CA ASP A 169 -24.16 -16.78 -5.53
C ASP A 169 -25.23 -15.81 -6.04
N PRO A 170 -24.84 -14.61 -6.50
CA PRO A 170 -25.81 -13.58 -6.90
C PRO A 170 -26.44 -13.85 -8.27
N TYR A 171 -26.00 -14.88 -9.00
CA TYR A 171 -26.43 -15.12 -10.38
C TYR A 171 -27.18 -16.43 -10.58
N ALA A 172 -27.03 -17.40 -9.66
CA ALA A 172 -27.88 -18.58 -9.62
C ALA A 172 -29.34 -18.21 -9.30
N ALA A 173 -30.27 -18.91 -9.93
CA ALA A 173 -31.68 -18.77 -9.61
C ALA A 173 -32.00 -19.39 -8.23
N ASP A 174 -33.06 -18.94 -7.57
CA ASP A 174 -33.41 -19.41 -6.22
C ASP A 174 -33.69 -20.93 -6.12
N TRP A 175 -34.07 -21.55 -7.24
CA TRP A 175 -34.32 -22.98 -7.35
C TRP A 175 -33.08 -23.81 -7.72
N GLU A 176 -31.94 -23.17 -8.04
CA GLU A 176 -30.69 -23.85 -8.38
C GLU A 176 -29.82 -24.05 -7.14
N GLU A 177 -29.03 -25.12 -7.13
CA GLU A 177 -28.02 -25.33 -6.11
C GLU A 177 -26.90 -24.29 -6.25
N LYS A 178 -26.87 -23.32 -5.34
CA LYS A 178 -25.88 -22.24 -5.33
C LYS A 178 -24.48 -22.82 -5.13
N ARG A 179 -23.55 -22.51 -6.03
CA ARG A 179 -22.18 -23.05 -5.99
C ARG A 179 -21.17 -21.98 -6.37
N VAL A 180 -20.12 -21.87 -5.56
CA VAL A 180 -18.96 -20.99 -5.83
C VAL A 180 -17.72 -21.86 -5.92
N ALA A 181 -16.95 -21.65 -6.99
CA ALA A 181 -15.72 -22.41 -7.23
C ALA A 181 -14.76 -22.32 -6.04
N ARG A 182 -14.09 -23.44 -5.74
CA ARG A 182 -13.17 -23.55 -4.59
C ARG A 182 -12.09 -22.46 -4.59
N ALA A 183 -11.58 -22.09 -5.76
CA ALA A 183 -10.57 -21.03 -5.91
C ALA A 183 -11.10 -19.65 -5.48
N ILE A 184 -12.35 -19.33 -5.81
CA ILE A 184 -13.00 -18.08 -5.41
C ILE A 184 -13.27 -18.07 -3.91
N GLN A 185 -13.73 -19.18 -3.33
CA GLN A 185 -13.91 -19.28 -1.88
C GLN A 185 -12.58 -19.08 -1.11
N LYS A 186 -11.46 -19.62 -1.62
CA LYS A 186 -10.13 -19.36 -1.04
C LYS A 186 -9.81 -17.87 -1.04
N ARG A 187 -10.03 -17.18 -2.17
CA ARG A 187 -9.81 -15.72 -2.30
C ARG A 187 -10.73 -14.92 -1.38
N MET A 188 -11.95 -15.40 -1.12
CA MET A 188 -12.92 -14.74 -0.22
C MET A 188 -12.59 -14.90 1.27
N LEU A 189 -12.06 -16.06 1.67
CA LEU A 189 -11.92 -16.41 3.09
C LEU A 189 -10.49 -16.28 3.61
N LEU A 190 -9.49 -16.79 2.88
CA LEU A 190 -8.11 -16.85 3.39
C LEU A 190 -7.50 -15.48 3.76
N PRO A 191 -7.83 -14.34 3.10
CA PRO A 191 -7.33 -13.04 3.53
C PRO A 191 -7.68 -12.69 4.99
N PHE A 192 -8.80 -13.19 5.52
CA PHE A 192 -9.19 -12.95 6.92
C PHE A 192 -8.31 -13.68 7.94
N GLY A 193 -7.40 -14.55 7.50
CA GLY A 193 -6.36 -15.12 8.35
C GLY A 193 -5.43 -14.07 8.98
N GLU A 194 -5.30 -12.89 8.36
CA GLU A 194 -4.53 -11.76 8.91
C GLU A 194 -5.27 -11.00 10.02
N VAL A 195 -6.60 -11.17 10.13
CA VAL A 195 -7.44 -10.48 11.13
C VAL A 195 -7.56 -11.36 12.37
N LYS A 196 -7.02 -10.89 13.50
CA LYS A 196 -6.81 -11.70 14.70
C LYS A 196 -7.49 -11.11 15.92
N GLY A 197 -7.68 -11.93 16.95
CA GLY A 197 -8.21 -11.48 18.23
C GLY A 197 -9.64 -10.94 18.16
N LEU A 198 -10.44 -11.36 17.18
CA LEU A 198 -11.84 -11.00 17.06
C LEU A 198 -12.67 -11.61 18.19
N HIS A 199 -13.70 -10.90 18.65
CA HIS A 199 -14.72 -11.44 19.57
C HIS A 199 -15.33 -12.73 19.00
N ALA A 200 -15.72 -12.69 17.72
CA ALA A 200 -16.26 -13.84 17.01
C ALA A 200 -16.05 -13.71 15.50
N THR A 201 -15.87 -14.85 14.83
CA THR A 201 -15.90 -14.98 13.36
C THR A 201 -16.95 -16.01 12.97
N VAL A 202 -18.03 -15.54 12.34
CA VAL A 202 -19.19 -16.34 11.91
C VAL A 202 -19.20 -16.41 10.40
N ILE A 203 -19.35 -17.61 9.84
CA ILE A 203 -19.61 -17.81 8.41
C ILE A 203 -21.05 -18.26 8.25
N GLU A 204 -21.82 -17.50 7.48
CA GLU A 204 -23.25 -17.68 7.27
C GLU A 204 -23.65 -17.54 5.79
N GLY A 205 -24.95 -17.60 5.53
CA GLY A 205 -25.52 -17.63 4.18
C GLY A 205 -25.91 -19.03 3.72
N ASP A 206 -26.63 -19.07 2.60
CA ASP A 206 -27.12 -20.31 1.99
C ASP A 206 -25.97 -21.21 1.51
N LEU A 207 -24.85 -20.59 1.12
CA LEU A 207 -23.67 -21.27 0.62
C LEU A 207 -22.68 -21.49 1.76
N ARG A 208 -22.49 -22.75 2.15
CA ARG A 208 -21.46 -23.13 3.12
C ARG A 208 -20.09 -23.27 2.44
N PRO A 209 -19.01 -22.71 3.00
CA PRO A 209 -17.70 -22.88 2.41
C PRO A 209 -17.21 -24.33 2.52
N PHE A 210 -16.21 -24.68 1.71
CA PHE A 210 -15.51 -25.94 1.91
C PHE A 210 -14.87 -25.96 3.32
N LYS A 211 -15.16 -26.98 4.11
CA LYS A 211 -14.65 -27.16 5.48
C LYS A 211 -13.13 -26.97 5.57
N SER A 212 -12.37 -27.50 4.61
CA SER A 212 -10.91 -27.35 4.56
C SER A 212 -10.45 -25.88 4.49
N ILE A 213 -11.21 -25.01 3.80
CA ILE A 213 -10.85 -23.60 3.64
C ILE A 213 -11.18 -22.83 4.91
N GLU A 214 -12.33 -23.11 5.52
CA GLU A 214 -12.70 -22.51 6.81
C GLU A 214 -11.71 -22.89 7.91
N GLU A 215 -11.33 -24.17 8.00
CA GLU A 215 -10.33 -24.65 8.97
C GLU A 215 -8.96 -23.99 8.75
N GLU A 216 -8.53 -23.83 7.49
CA GLU A 216 -7.29 -23.12 7.15
C GLU A 216 -7.34 -21.64 7.57
N MET A 217 -8.43 -20.93 7.26
CA MET A 217 -8.64 -19.55 7.69
C MET A 217 -8.58 -19.43 9.22
N ARG A 218 -9.32 -20.27 9.95
CA ARG A 218 -9.34 -20.25 11.42
C ARG A 218 -7.97 -20.57 12.01
N LYS A 219 -7.23 -21.51 11.40
CA LYS A 219 -5.85 -21.82 11.81
C LYS A 219 -4.94 -20.60 11.67
N LEU A 220 -5.06 -19.84 10.58
CA LEU A 220 -4.29 -18.60 10.38
C LEU A 220 -4.68 -17.52 11.40
N GLN A 221 -5.97 -17.34 11.67
CA GLN A 221 -6.46 -16.39 12.69
C GLN A 221 -5.95 -16.69 14.10
N ALA A 222 -5.72 -17.98 14.41
CA ALA A 222 -5.24 -18.42 15.71
C ALA A 222 -3.73 -18.16 15.94
N VAL A 223 -2.95 -17.93 14.88
CA VAL A 223 -1.52 -17.61 15.01
C VAL A 223 -1.39 -16.16 15.48
N PRO A 224 -0.83 -15.87 16.67
CA PRO A 224 -0.74 -14.50 17.17
C PRO A 224 0.05 -13.57 16.24
N HIS A 225 -0.10 -12.26 16.40
CA HIS A 225 0.78 -11.29 15.74
C HIS A 225 2.22 -11.51 16.17
N MET A 226 3.17 -11.28 15.25
CA MET A 226 4.59 -11.28 15.59
C MET A 226 4.86 -10.21 16.66
N SER A 227 5.86 -10.42 17.51
CA SER A 227 6.25 -9.44 18.52
C SER A 227 6.94 -8.22 17.87
N PRO A 228 6.86 -7.02 18.47
CA PRO A 228 7.65 -5.86 18.05
C PRO A 228 9.14 -6.17 17.92
N GLU A 229 9.68 -6.98 18.83
CA GLU A 229 11.07 -7.42 18.84
C GLU A 229 11.40 -8.27 17.61
N HIS A 230 10.50 -9.19 17.23
CA HIS A 230 10.64 -9.95 16.00
C HIS A 230 10.63 -9.03 14.76
N CYS A 231 9.68 -8.09 14.69
CA CYS A 231 9.61 -7.10 13.61
C CYS A 231 10.91 -6.27 13.49
N LEU A 232 11.48 -5.82 14.61
CA LEU A 232 12.73 -5.06 14.64
C LEU A 232 13.93 -5.91 14.22
N ARG A 233 14.02 -7.18 14.65
CA ARG A 233 15.07 -8.12 14.23
C ARG A 233 14.98 -8.38 12.72
N GLU A 234 13.78 -8.58 12.20
CA GLU A 234 13.57 -8.88 10.80
C GLU A 234 13.90 -7.69 9.90
N ALA A 235 13.44 -6.48 10.26
CA ALA A 235 13.85 -5.27 9.53
C ALA A 235 15.36 -5.04 9.59
N THR A 236 16.00 -5.38 10.71
CA THR A 236 17.45 -5.31 10.85
C THR A 236 18.16 -6.29 9.93
N ARG A 237 17.69 -7.54 9.85
CA ARG A 237 18.19 -8.57 8.92
C ARG A 237 18.07 -8.10 7.47
N LEU A 238 16.88 -7.70 7.04
CA LEU A 238 16.60 -7.21 5.69
C LEU A 238 17.45 -5.98 5.33
N LYS A 239 17.63 -5.04 6.27
CA LYS A 239 18.54 -3.90 6.10
C LYS A 239 19.98 -4.35 5.87
N PHE A 240 20.48 -5.34 6.61
CA PHE A 240 21.85 -5.85 6.41
C PHE A 240 22.01 -6.58 5.08
N GLU A 241 21.01 -7.35 4.65
CA GLU A 241 20.99 -7.97 3.32
C GLU A 241 20.96 -6.91 2.22
N GLY A 242 20.14 -5.86 2.38
CA GLY A 242 20.13 -4.72 1.46
C GLY A 242 21.48 -3.99 1.39
N ASN A 243 22.17 -3.83 2.53
CA ASN A 243 23.52 -3.29 2.55
C ASN A 243 24.52 -4.17 1.79
N ALA A 244 24.38 -5.50 1.88
CA ALA A 244 25.24 -6.42 1.15
C ALA A 244 25.02 -6.31 -0.37
N GLU A 245 23.77 -6.23 -0.83
CA GLU A 245 23.44 -6.00 -2.24
C GLU A 245 23.91 -4.63 -2.73
N LEU A 246 23.76 -3.59 -1.92
CA LEU A 246 24.31 -2.26 -2.21
C LEU A 246 25.83 -2.30 -2.37
N GLY A 247 26.54 -3.04 -1.52
CA GLY A 247 27.99 -3.24 -1.61
C GLY A 247 28.44 -3.96 -2.90
N LYS A 248 27.59 -4.83 -3.45
CA LYS A 248 27.82 -5.51 -4.74
C LYS A 248 27.46 -4.66 -5.96
N GLY A 249 26.85 -3.50 -5.77
CA GLY A 249 26.35 -2.65 -6.86
C GLY A 249 24.95 -3.02 -7.36
N ASN A 250 24.25 -3.94 -6.69
CA ASN A 250 22.89 -4.37 -7.04
C ASN A 250 21.85 -3.43 -6.42
N TYR A 251 21.80 -2.19 -6.92
CA TYR A 251 21.03 -1.11 -6.32
C TYR A 251 19.51 -1.35 -6.27
N GLN A 252 18.95 -1.97 -7.31
CA GLN A 252 17.51 -2.27 -7.37
C GLN A 252 17.11 -3.34 -6.34
N ALA A 253 17.87 -4.42 -6.24
CA ALA A 253 17.66 -5.46 -5.22
C ALA A 253 17.83 -4.91 -3.80
N ALA A 254 18.80 -4.01 -3.59
CA ALA A 254 18.97 -3.32 -2.31
C ALA A 254 17.72 -2.48 -1.95
N LEU A 255 17.13 -1.78 -2.93
CA LEU A 255 15.92 -0.99 -2.72
C LEU A 255 14.71 -1.85 -2.35
N GLU A 256 14.56 -3.00 -2.99
CA GLU A 256 13.50 -3.98 -2.67
C GLU A 256 13.64 -4.49 -1.25
N LEU A 257 14.85 -4.89 -0.83
CA LEU A 257 15.13 -5.32 0.54
C LEU A 257 14.89 -4.20 1.57
N TYR A 258 15.21 -2.95 1.26
CA TYR A 258 14.88 -1.83 2.14
C TYR A 258 13.37 -1.59 2.23
N ASN A 259 12.62 -1.76 1.13
CA ASN A 259 11.16 -1.68 1.15
C ASN A 259 10.54 -2.80 1.99
N GLU A 260 11.08 -4.01 1.93
CA GLU A 260 10.69 -5.11 2.82
C GLU A 260 11.03 -4.80 4.28
N ALA A 261 12.20 -4.21 4.56
CA ALA A 261 12.58 -3.79 5.90
C ALA A 261 11.62 -2.73 6.46
N TRP A 262 11.17 -1.76 5.65
CA TRP A 262 10.14 -0.80 6.04
C TRP A 262 8.82 -1.50 6.39
N ARG A 263 8.38 -2.46 5.56
CA ARG A 263 7.15 -3.23 5.81
C ARG A 263 7.24 -4.07 7.09
N ALA A 264 8.41 -4.66 7.38
CA ALA A 264 8.64 -5.45 8.58
C ALA A 264 8.45 -4.63 9.88
N ILE A 265 8.74 -3.33 9.86
CA ILE A 265 8.41 -2.40 10.96
C ILE A 265 7.11 -1.62 10.73
N HIS A 266 6.17 -2.18 9.96
CA HIS A 266 4.83 -1.65 9.72
C HIS A 266 4.81 -0.23 9.15
N VAL A 267 5.75 0.07 8.27
CA VAL A 267 5.77 1.30 7.48
C VAL A 267 5.57 0.94 6.02
N VAL A 268 4.52 1.48 5.42
CA VAL A 268 4.19 1.26 4.01
C VAL A 268 4.56 2.53 3.24
N ILE A 269 5.39 2.36 2.21
CA ILE A 269 5.78 3.42 1.28
C ILE A 269 5.09 3.15 -0.05
N LYS A 270 4.38 4.16 -0.55
CA LYS A 270 3.60 4.14 -1.79
C LYS A 270 3.86 5.45 -2.52
N GLY A 271 4.54 5.39 -3.68
CA GLY A 271 5.05 6.58 -4.34
C GLY A 271 5.86 7.47 -3.39
N ARG A 272 5.39 8.69 -3.15
CA ARG A 272 5.99 9.68 -2.23
C ARG A 272 5.29 9.79 -0.88
N LYS A 273 4.28 8.95 -0.63
CA LYS A 273 3.60 8.85 0.66
C LYS A 273 4.19 7.75 1.53
N ARG A 274 4.25 8.02 2.83
CA ARG A 274 4.72 7.10 3.86
C ARG A 274 3.67 6.99 4.95
N HIS A 275 3.09 5.81 5.09
CA HIS A 275 2.09 5.48 6.10
C HIS A 275 2.79 4.70 7.22
N ILE A 276 2.70 5.23 8.43
CA ILE A 276 3.31 4.64 9.62
C ILE A 276 2.17 4.08 10.45
N HIS A 277 2.17 2.77 10.66
CA HIS A 277 1.15 2.10 11.45
C HIS A 277 1.72 1.59 12.78
N ALA A 278 0.86 1.07 13.65
CA ALA A 278 1.26 0.28 14.81
C ALA A 278 2.12 1.05 15.85
N ASP A 279 1.95 2.37 15.98
CA ASP A 279 2.76 3.16 16.91
C ASP A 279 2.61 2.69 18.37
N ARG A 280 1.37 2.39 18.82
CA ARG A 280 1.13 1.83 20.16
C ARG A 280 1.75 0.45 20.34
N PHE A 281 1.74 -0.39 19.31
CA PHE A 281 2.33 -1.72 19.35
C PHE A 281 3.85 -1.69 19.59
N PHE A 282 4.57 -0.71 19.02
CA PHE A 282 5.98 -0.48 19.34
C PHE A 282 6.19 0.40 20.59
N GLY A 283 5.16 1.10 21.08
CA GLY A 283 5.18 2.07 22.18
C GLY A 283 5.27 1.46 23.57
N ARG A 284 6.07 0.40 23.73
CA ARG A 284 6.27 -0.32 24.98
C ARG A 284 7.75 -0.62 25.21
N GLU A 285 8.07 -0.96 26.45
CA GLU A 285 9.38 -1.54 26.78
C GLU A 285 9.49 -2.94 26.18
N LEU A 286 10.61 -3.21 25.53
CA LEU A 286 10.87 -4.48 24.86
C LEU A 286 11.40 -5.51 25.85
N THR A 287 10.98 -6.76 25.66
CA THR A 287 11.21 -7.85 26.63
C THR A 287 12.19 -8.92 26.12
N GLU A 288 12.45 -8.96 24.82
CA GLU A 288 13.34 -9.94 24.18
C GLU A 288 14.68 -9.33 23.74
N GLU A 289 15.74 -10.14 23.75
CA GLU A 289 17.05 -9.76 23.20
C GLU A 289 16.98 -9.56 21.66
N PRO A 290 17.83 -8.67 21.08
CA PRO A 290 18.85 -7.83 21.72
C PRO A 290 18.33 -6.47 22.22
N PHE A 291 17.01 -6.31 22.29
CA PHE A 291 16.37 -5.02 22.56
C PHE A 291 15.80 -4.91 23.98
N LYS A 292 16.04 -5.91 24.83
CA LYS A 292 15.49 -5.99 26.17
C LYS A 292 15.76 -4.72 26.98
N GLY A 293 14.72 -4.19 27.61
CA GLY A 293 14.78 -2.97 28.43
C GLY A 293 14.80 -1.66 27.64
N LYS A 294 14.80 -1.71 26.30
CA LYS A 294 14.76 -0.52 25.45
C LYS A 294 13.31 -0.14 25.10
N ASN A 295 13.11 1.13 24.77
CA ASN A 295 11.84 1.62 24.24
C ASN A 295 11.69 1.25 22.75
N GLY A 296 10.64 0.51 22.40
CA GLY A 296 10.45 0.02 21.03
C GLY A 296 10.21 1.10 19.99
N GLN A 297 9.58 2.22 20.34
CA GLN A 297 9.42 3.35 19.42
C GLN A 297 10.76 4.03 19.14
N ALA A 298 11.62 4.16 20.14
CA ALA A 298 12.96 4.72 19.96
C ALA A 298 13.81 3.82 19.04
N GLU A 299 13.84 2.51 19.26
CA GLU A 299 14.58 1.57 18.40
C GLU A 299 14.01 1.54 16.97
N ARG A 300 12.68 1.59 16.82
CA ARG A 300 12.01 1.71 15.52
C ARG A 300 12.43 3.01 14.83
N LEU A 301 12.45 4.14 15.52
CA LEU A 301 12.87 5.41 14.95
C LEU A 301 14.32 5.38 14.46
N VAL A 302 15.24 4.79 15.24
CA VAL A 302 16.64 4.59 14.83
C VAL A 302 16.74 3.77 13.54
N LEU A 303 16.00 2.66 13.43
CA LEU A 303 15.96 1.87 12.20
C LEU A 303 15.39 2.65 11.01
N ARG A 304 14.34 3.44 11.22
CA ARG A 304 13.76 4.27 10.16
C ARG A 304 14.78 5.27 9.61
N VAL A 305 15.55 5.94 10.49
CA VAL A 305 16.59 6.89 10.06
C VAL A 305 17.70 6.17 9.29
N GLN A 306 18.14 5.00 9.76
CA GLN A 306 19.11 4.16 9.05
C GLN A 306 18.63 3.76 7.65
N LEU A 307 17.36 3.35 7.52
CA LEU A 307 16.76 2.99 6.25
C LEU A 307 16.68 4.19 5.30
N VAL A 308 16.25 5.37 5.78
CA VAL A 308 16.26 6.60 4.94
C VAL A 308 17.66 6.90 4.43
N ALA A 309 18.67 6.84 5.30
CA ALA A 309 20.05 7.08 4.92
C ALA A 309 20.46 6.13 3.77
N ASN A 310 20.24 4.83 3.96
CA ASN A 310 20.59 3.79 2.98
C ASN A 310 19.81 3.94 1.66
N THR A 311 18.52 4.23 1.72
CA THR A 311 17.68 4.46 0.54
C THR A 311 18.16 5.70 -0.23
N CYS A 312 18.52 6.80 0.46
CA CYS A 312 19.11 7.97 -0.19
C CYS A 312 20.43 7.62 -0.90
N GLN A 313 21.28 6.77 -0.31
CA GLN A 313 22.50 6.30 -0.96
C GLN A 313 22.19 5.57 -2.27
N VAL A 314 21.20 4.68 -2.27
CA VAL A 314 20.76 3.96 -3.47
C VAL A 314 20.25 4.94 -4.53
N PHE A 315 19.41 5.92 -4.14
CA PHE A 315 18.92 6.92 -5.08
C PHE A 315 20.05 7.73 -5.71
N LEU A 316 21.06 8.14 -4.93
CA LEU A 316 22.24 8.79 -5.51
C LEU A 316 22.97 7.88 -6.50
N LYS A 317 23.13 6.59 -6.19
CA LYS A 317 23.79 5.63 -7.10
C LYS A 317 23.02 5.35 -8.39
N LEU A 318 21.71 5.52 -8.35
CA LEU A 318 20.81 5.40 -9.51
C LEU A 318 20.56 6.74 -10.22
N ASN A 319 21.24 7.81 -9.81
CA ASN A 319 21.02 9.18 -10.31
C ASN A 319 19.57 9.67 -10.17
N ARG A 320 18.83 9.15 -9.17
CA ARG A 320 17.46 9.56 -8.84
C ARG A 320 17.49 10.72 -7.85
N TRP A 321 18.02 11.86 -8.29
CA TRP A 321 18.29 13.02 -7.45
C TRP A 321 17.03 13.59 -6.80
N ASP A 322 15.94 13.70 -7.54
CA ASP A 322 14.66 14.19 -7.03
C ASP A 322 14.12 13.36 -5.86
N ASP A 323 14.26 12.03 -5.94
CA ASP A 323 13.80 11.13 -4.88
C ASP A 323 14.71 11.20 -3.65
N CYS A 324 16.03 11.29 -3.85
CA CYS A 324 16.98 11.52 -2.75
C CYS A 324 16.70 12.86 -2.04
N ARG A 325 16.47 13.93 -2.81
CA ARG A 325 16.08 15.24 -2.29
C ARG A 325 14.79 15.14 -1.49
N PHE A 326 13.74 14.56 -2.09
CA PHE A 326 12.42 14.47 -1.46
C PHE A 326 12.47 13.72 -0.12
N TRP A 327 12.99 12.50 -0.10
CA TRP A 327 12.99 11.66 1.11
C TRP A 327 13.95 12.18 2.19
N GLY A 328 15.07 12.75 1.77
CA GLY A 328 16.03 13.40 2.64
C GLY A 328 15.44 14.64 3.32
N MET A 329 14.91 15.58 2.52
CA MET A 329 14.27 16.79 3.03
C MET A 329 13.05 16.49 3.89
N ARG A 330 12.25 15.47 3.55
CA ARG A 330 11.14 15.03 4.41
C ARG A 330 11.63 14.69 5.82
N THR A 331 12.76 13.99 5.94
CA THR A 331 13.29 13.59 7.26
C THR A 331 13.90 14.78 8.00
N ILE A 332 14.59 15.67 7.28
CA ILE A 332 15.17 16.90 7.83
C ILE A 332 14.07 17.85 8.32
N ASN A 333 13.02 18.05 7.53
CA ASN A 333 11.90 18.92 7.91
C ASN A 333 11.14 18.37 9.11
N MET A 334 10.94 17.05 9.20
CA MET A 334 10.37 16.45 10.42
C MET A 334 11.21 16.73 11.67
N LEU A 335 12.55 16.74 11.55
CA LEU A 335 13.42 17.12 12.67
C LEU A 335 13.24 18.60 13.03
N ARG A 336 13.21 19.49 12.03
CA ARG A 336 12.99 20.94 12.22
C ARG A 336 11.65 21.24 12.88
N GLU A 337 10.58 20.61 12.41
CA GLU A 337 9.24 20.69 12.99
C GLU A 337 9.25 20.25 14.46
N ALA A 338 9.93 19.14 14.78
CA ALA A 338 10.05 18.65 16.16
C ALA A 338 10.84 19.62 17.08
N MET A 339 11.72 20.44 16.52
CA MET A 339 12.43 21.52 17.23
C MET A 339 11.61 22.82 17.31
N GLY A 340 10.38 22.85 16.76
CA GLY A 340 9.53 24.04 16.75
C GLY A 340 9.95 25.11 15.74
N ALA A 341 10.81 24.77 14.78
CA ALA A 341 11.21 25.69 13.73
C ALA A 341 10.18 25.71 12.59
N ASP A 342 9.77 26.91 12.19
CA ASP A 342 8.96 27.14 10.99
C ASP A 342 9.86 27.19 9.73
N GLU A 343 9.33 26.95 8.54
CA GLU A 343 10.05 26.97 7.25
C GLU A 343 10.81 28.28 6.99
N ARG A 344 10.40 29.37 7.67
CA ARG A 344 10.99 30.70 7.57
C ARG A 344 12.14 30.96 8.54
N MET A 345 12.37 30.08 9.52
CA MET A 345 13.45 30.25 10.49
C MET A 345 14.77 29.67 9.96
N SER A 346 15.79 30.50 9.89
CA SER A 346 17.16 30.05 9.66
C SER A 346 17.74 29.52 10.96
N ILE A 347 17.81 28.19 11.10
CA ILE A 347 18.45 27.54 12.24
C ILE A 347 19.97 27.51 12.02
N PRO A 348 20.79 27.99 12.98
CA PRO A 348 22.24 27.76 12.95
C PRO A 348 22.56 26.27 12.83
N ALA A 349 23.67 25.94 12.18
CA ALA A 349 24.01 24.54 11.93
C ALA A 349 24.29 23.77 13.24
N GLU A 350 24.84 24.44 14.25
CA GLU A 350 25.10 23.86 15.57
C GLU A 350 23.81 23.50 16.32
N ASP A 351 22.77 24.33 16.14
CA ASP A 351 21.47 24.15 16.80
C ASP A 351 20.60 23.12 16.07
N GLU A 352 20.76 22.97 14.76
CA GLU A 352 20.06 21.96 13.96
C GLU A 352 20.63 20.54 14.17
N ALA A 353 21.89 20.43 14.58
CA ALA A 353 22.57 19.16 14.77
C ALA A 353 22.31 18.53 16.15
N VAL A 354 21.40 17.55 16.21
CA VAL A 354 21.05 16.82 17.44
C VAL A 354 22.00 15.64 17.65
N LEU A 355 23.19 15.92 18.21
CA LEU A 355 24.26 14.93 18.42
C LEU A 355 23.94 13.86 19.48
N GLY A 356 23.02 14.13 20.41
CA GLY A 356 22.62 13.19 21.47
C GLY A 356 21.69 12.06 20.98
N PHE A 357 21.28 12.07 19.71
CA PHE A 357 20.41 11.05 19.14
C PHE A 357 21.20 9.79 18.74
N PRO A 358 20.75 8.56 19.10
CA PRO A 358 21.50 7.33 18.80
C PRO A 358 21.81 7.07 17.31
N ALA A 359 21.09 7.72 16.38
CA ALA A 359 21.36 7.63 14.95
C ALA A 359 21.93 8.95 14.36
N ALA A 360 22.62 9.77 15.16
CA ALA A 360 23.22 11.04 14.74
C ALA A 360 24.10 10.90 13.48
N ASP A 361 24.98 9.89 13.42
CA ASP A 361 25.80 9.63 12.22
C ASP A 361 24.95 9.39 10.95
N GLN A 362 23.79 8.76 11.11
CA GLN A 362 22.89 8.46 10.00
C GLN A 362 22.12 9.70 9.57
N MET A 363 21.75 10.57 10.52
CA MET A 363 21.26 11.91 10.20
C MET A 363 22.30 12.70 9.39
N GLY A 364 23.57 12.71 9.82
CA GLY A 364 24.65 13.34 9.07
C GLY A 364 24.77 12.82 7.63
N LYS A 365 24.64 11.50 7.44
CA LYS A 365 24.62 10.89 6.11
C LYS A 365 23.41 11.33 5.28
N ILE A 366 22.24 11.50 5.89
CA ILE A 366 21.05 12.03 5.22
C ILE A 366 21.33 13.46 4.76
N TYR A 367 21.75 14.36 5.65
CA TYR A 367 22.11 15.74 5.29
C TYR A 367 23.12 15.80 4.13
N TYR A 368 24.20 15.03 4.22
CA TYR A 368 25.21 14.96 3.17
C TYR A 368 24.62 14.50 1.83
N ARG A 369 23.90 13.38 1.82
CA ARG A 369 23.34 12.80 0.58
C ARG A 369 22.28 13.70 -0.05
N THR A 370 21.44 14.32 0.78
CA THR A 370 20.46 15.31 0.33
C THR A 370 21.13 16.54 -0.25
N ALA A 371 22.22 17.01 0.36
CA ALA A 371 22.98 18.14 -0.18
C ALA A 371 23.59 17.83 -1.55
N VAL A 372 24.15 16.63 -1.74
CA VAL A 372 24.64 16.18 -3.05
C VAL A 372 23.50 16.19 -4.07
N ALA A 373 22.31 15.69 -3.71
CA ALA A 373 21.15 15.74 -4.61
C ALA A 373 20.74 17.18 -4.97
N HIS A 374 20.73 18.13 -4.02
CA HIS A 374 20.47 19.55 -4.31
C HIS A 374 21.51 20.13 -5.29
N LYS A 375 22.80 19.82 -5.08
CA LYS A 375 23.89 20.25 -5.96
C LYS A 375 23.71 19.72 -7.38
N GLU A 376 23.42 18.43 -7.55
CA GLU A 376 23.17 17.81 -8.87
C GLU A 376 21.92 18.39 -9.56
N LEU A 377 20.96 18.90 -8.79
CA LEU A 377 19.78 19.59 -9.29
C LEU A 377 20.01 21.10 -9.52
N GLY A 378 21.24 21.61 -9.30
CA GLY A 378 21.62 23.01 -9.53
C GLY A 378 21.34 23.97 -8.37
N ASP A 379 20.88 23.47 -7.22
CA ASP A 379 20.60 24.26 -6.02
C ASP A 379 21.81 24.27 -5.07
N GLU A 380 22.86 24.99 -5.45
CA GLU A 380 24.10 25.07 -4.68
C GLU A 380 23.94 25.77 -3.33
N SER A 381 22.96 26.68 -3.21
CA SER A 381 22.72 27.43 -1.98
C SER A 381 22.24 26.50 -0.88
N GLU A 382 21.23 25.68 -1.17
CA GLU A 382 20.71 24.72 -0.22
C GLU A 382 21.72 23.59 0.03
N ALA A 383 22.44 23.14 -1.01
CA ALA A 383 23.52 22.17 -0.84
C ALA A 383 24.57 22.63 0.18
N ARG A 384 25.04 23.89 0.10
CA ARG A 384 25.98 24.46 1.08
C ARG A 384 25.41 24.46 2.49
N ARG A 385 24.14 24.84 2.66
CA ARG A 385 23.49 24.91 3.97
C ARG A 385 23.45 23.54 4.63
N LEU A 386 22.99 22.52 3.89
CA LEU A 386 22.89 21.15 4.37
C LEU A 386 24.27 20.54 4.65
N LEU A 387 25.29 20.85 3.83
CA LEU A 387 26.66 20.37 4.06
C LEU A 387 27.28 20.92 5.35
N ARG A 388 26.96 22.17 5.76
CA ARG A 388 27.41 22.72 7.05
C ARG A 388 26.87 21.92 8.22
N VAL A 389 25.59 21.55 8.18
CA VAL A 389 24.97 20.70 9.20
C VAL A 389 25.59 19.29 9.16
N ALA A 390 25.76 18.72 7.97
CA ALA A 390 26.39 17.41 7.80
C ALA A 390 27.81 17.34 8.40
N ALA A 391 28.60 18.42 8.30
CA ALA A 391 29.94 18.48 8.86
C ALA A 391 29.97 18.49 10.40
N ILE A 392 28.90 18.93 11.05
CA ILE A 392 28.78 18.87 12.52
C ILE A 392 28.47 17.45 12.97
N TYR A 393 27.58 16.75 12.25
CA TYR A 393 27.31 15.33 12.50
C TYR A 393 28.53 14.44 12.15
N LEU A 394 29.26 14.76 11.09
CA LEU A 394 30.33 13.93 10.52
C LEU A 394 31.66 14.72 10.36
N PRO A 395 32.27 15.21 11.45
CA PRO A 395 33.40 16.15 11.39
C PRO A 395 34.69 15.54 10.80
N ARG A 396 34.77 14.20 10.75
CA ARG A 396 35.92 13.45 10.24
C ARG A 396 35.68 12.83 8.87
N ASP A 397 34.50 13.04 8.25
CA ASP A 397 34.20 12.47 6.95
C ASP A 397 34.83 13.31 5.83
N GLU A 398 35.81 12.71 5.13
CA GLU A 398 36.55 13.38 4.06
C GLU A 398 35.69 13.69 2.84
N ASN A 399 34.62 12.94 2.59
CA ASN A 399 33.70 13.24 1.49
C ASN A 399 32.89 14.50 1.78
N VAL A 400 32.45 14.67 3.04
CA VAL A 400 31.76 15.90 3.46
C VAL A 400 32.67 17.11 3.29
N LYS A 401 33.92 17.03 3.76
CA LYS A 401 34.90 18.11 3.59
C LYS A 401 35.16 18.46 2.13
N LYS A 402 35.33 17.43 1.28
CA LYS A 402 35.54 17.59 -0.16
C LYS A 402 34.35 18.28 -0.83
N GLU A 403 33.13 17.86 -0.54
CA GLU A 403 31.92 18.45 -1.12
C GLU A 403 31.67 19.88 -0.60
N MET A 404 31.98 20.15 0.67
CA MET A 404 31.96 21.53 1.20
C MET A 404 32.92 22.45 0.44
N ALA A 405 34.15 22.00 0.19
CA ALA A 405 35.13 22.76 -0.57
C ALA A 405 34.68 22.96 -2.04
N ALA A 406 34.09 21.93 -2.65
CA ALA A 406 33.59 22.01 -4.02
C ALA A 406 32.38 22.93 -4.21
N THR A 407 31.58 23.13 -3.15
CA THR A 407 30.39 24.01 -3.17
C THR A 407 30.66 25.40 -2.62
N ALA A 408 31.86 25.67 -2.12
CA ALA A 408 32.27 27.00 -1.66
C ALA A 408 32.26 27.99 -2.83
N LEU A 409 31.77 29.21 -2.58
CA LEU A 409 31.80 30.29 -3.56
C LEU A 409 33.25 30.52 -4.00
N ARG A 410 33.52 30.40 -5.30
CA ARG A 410 34.79 30.86 -5.86
C ARG A 410 34.83 32.37 -5.69
N LEU A 411 35.67 32.84 -4.78
CA LEU A 411 36.00 34.26 -4.68
C LEU A 411 36.66 34.64 -6.01
N GLY A 412 35.96 35.46 -6.79
CA GLY A 412 36.47 36.11 -8.00
C GLY A 412 37.22 37.39 -7.65
#